data_AF-A0A7M2RCQ8-F1
#
_entry.id   AF-A0A7M2RCQ8-F1
#
_cell.length_a   1.000
_cell.length_b   1.000
_cell.length_c   1.000
_cell.angle_alpha   90.00
_cell.angle_beta   90.00
_cell.angle_gamma   90.00
#
_symmetry.space_group_name_H-M   'P 1'
#
loop_
_entity.id
_entity.type
_entity.pdbx_description
1 polymer ?
#
loop_
_entity_poly.entity_id
_entity_poly.type
_entity_poly.pdbx_seq_one_letter_code
_entity_poly.pdbx_strand_id
1 'polypeptide(L)'
;MGDIVRKTGGLIVAAGQFPKKSKLDPLYKIGSITVIRREVLTFQIAGLFPIVVVVGYHAEDIEHQLSDYGVIFIRNEDYENTKKFDSVKMGLKYMKDRCDKIVYTPVNVPMVTPDTIQKMVQLDKSLIVPSYHGHTGRPVLLDRRILPDIINYEGPGGLKGAIDNFSDVRTFMEVEDEGVIHTTDDIKRLEQLVPEYNKQIAHPFLRINLERESMFFDARSRLLLVQIQETHSVREACSRMAVSYSKAWTMLNKLEDELGYAVVERIHGGHRGGNTYLTKKGEEFLERYIEFENNVRRYTEEEYKRLF
;
A
#
# COMPACT_ATOMS: atom_id res chain seq x y z
N MET A 1 -28.06 -3.51 3.41
CA MET A 1 -26.89 -2.62 3.30
C MET A 1 -25.73 -3.43 3.88
N GLY A 2 -24.94 -4.09 3.03
CA GLY A 2 -23.85 -4.96 3.52
C GLY A 2 -22.81 -4.11 4.23
N ASP A 3 -22.29 -4.60 5.36
CA ASP A 3 -21.17 -3.98 6.08
C ASP A 3 -20.02 -3.78 5.09
N ILE A 4 -19.77 -2.53 4.72
CA ILE A 4 -18.59 -2.17 3.95
C ILE A 4 -17.41 -2.51 4.86
N VAL A 5 -16.67 -3.58 4.51
CA VAL A 5 -15.41 -3.95 5.16
C VAL A 5 -14.58 -2.67 5.30
N ARG A 6 -14.27 -2.26 6.54
CA ARG A 6 -13.47 -1.06 6.82
C ARG A 6 -12.11 -1.22 6.14
N LYS A 7 -11.92 -0.58 4.98
CA LYS A 7 -10.66 -0.66 4.22
C LYS A 7 -9.61 0.21 4.89
N THR A 8 -8.68 -0.39 5.63
CA THR A 8 -7.47 0.32 6.06
C THR A 8 -6.43 0.19 4.96
N GLY A 9 -6.09 1.32 4.35
CA GLY A 9 -5.04 1.37 3.33
C GLY A 9 -3.68 1.71 3.93
N GLY A 10 -2.61 1.33 3.22
CA GLY A 10 -1.25 1.75 3.52
C GLY A 10 -0.75 2.79 2.50
N LEU A 11 -0.10 3.85 2.98
CA LEU A 11 0.55 4.86 2.16
C LEU A 11 2.05 4.90 2.47
N ILE A 12 2.87 4.55 1.48
CA ILE A 12 4.34 4.67 1.53
C ILE A 12 4.74 5.80 0.59
N VAL A 13 5.52 6.77 1.08
CA VAL A 13 6.00 7.88 0.24
C VAL A 13 7.51 7.77 0.04
N ALA A 14 7.88 7.48 -1.21
CA ALA A 14 9.22 7.29 -1.73
C ALA A 14 9.60 8.27 -2.85
N ALA A 15 8.94 9.44 -2.89
CA ALA A 15 9.16 10.46 -3.92
C ALA A 15 10.23 11.50 -3.55
N GLY A 16 11.04 11.26 -2.53
CA GLY A 16 12.16 12.14 -2.18
C GLY A 16 13.32 12.03 -3.19
N GLN A 17 14.14 13.07 -3.29
CA GLN A 17 15.43 12.96 -3.96
C GLN A 17 16.42 12.27 -3.02
N PHE A 18 17.00 11.17 -3.51
CA PHE A 18 18.00 10.39 -2.77
C PHE A 18 19.23 10.24 -3.65
N PRO A 19 20.45 10.54 -3.19
CA PRO A 19 21.63 10.27 -4.00
C PRO A 19 21.72 8.77 -4.32
N LYS A 20 22.01 8.42 -5.58
CA LYS A 20 22.22 7.01 -6.01
C LYS A 20 23.19 6.30 -5.08
N LYS A 21 22.83 5.08 -4.65
CA LYS A 21 23.62 4.25 -3.73
C LYS A 21 23.85 4.86 -2.34
N SER A 22 23.11 5.91 -1.97
CA SER A 22 23.13 6.39 -0.59
C SER A 22 22.36 5.43 0.31
N LYS A 23 22.65 5.51 1.61
CA LYS A 23 21.92 4.81 2.66
C LYS A 23 20.46 5.26 2.79
N LEU A 24 20.12 6.38 2.17
CA LEU A 24 18.77 6.95 2.13
C LEU A 24 17.96 6.47 0.92
N ASP A 25 18.59 5.73 -0.01
CA ASP A 25 17.93 5.19 -1.19
C ASP A 25 16.86 4.15 -0.76
N PRO A 26 15.59 4.26 -1.23
CA PRO A 26 14.54 3.26 -0.97
C PRO A 26 14.94 1.83 -1.37
N LEU A 27 15.87 1.70 -2.32
CA LEU A 27 16.42 0.44 -2.81
C LEU A 27 17.65 -0.04 -2.02
N TYR A 28 18.11 0.72 -1.02
CA TYR A 28 19.17 0.30 -0.11
C TYR A 28 18.74 -0.95 0.67
N LYS A 29 19.64 -1.91 0.85
CA LYS A 29 19.35 -3.18 1.54
C LYS A 29 19.75 -3.09 3.00
N ILE A 30 18.83 -3.49 3.86
CA ILE A 30 19.11 -3.77 5.28
C ILE A 30 18.92 -5.26 5.51
N GLY A 31 20.03 -5.95 5.75
CA GLY A 31 20.13 -7.39 5.51
C GLY A 31 20.01 -7.71 4.02
N SER A 32 19.09 -8.61 3.65
CA SER A 32 18.88 -9.04 2.26
C SER A 32 17.74 -8.32 1.53
N ILE A 33 16.95 -7.51 2.25
CA ILE A 33 15.71 -6.90 1.77
C ILE A 33 15.91 -5.38 1.65
N THR A 34 15.37 -4.78 0.58
CA THR A 34 15.41 -3.32 0.41
C THR A 34 14.47 -2.62 1.41
N VAL A 35 14.77 -1.38 1.79
CA VAL A 35 13.95 -0.56 2.70
C VAL A 35 12.49 -0.56 2.24
N ILE A 36 12.24 -0.20 0.97
CA ILE A 36 10.87 -0.08 0.46
C ILE A 36 10.13 -1.42 0.40
N ARG A 37 10.83 -2.50 0.04
CA ARG A 37 10.24 -3.85 0.03
C ARG A 37 9.88 -4.28 1.44
N ARG A 38 10.70 -3.94 2.44
CA ARG A 38 10.42 -4.25 3.85
C ARG A 38 9.17 -3.53 4.34
N GLU A 39 9.00 -2.25 4.01
CA GLU A 39 7.78 -1.50 4.38
C GLU A 39 6.52 -2.06 3.70
N VAL A 40 6.58 -2.40 2.40
CA VAL A 40 5.45 -3.04 1.69
C VAL A 40 5.09 -4.38 2.34
N LEU A 41 6.07 -5.23 2.62
CA LEU A 41 5.83 -6.52 3.28
C LEU A 41 5.18 -6.31 4.66
N THR A 42 5.69 -5.36 5.45
CA THR A 42 5.14 -5.04 6.77
C THR A 42 3.67 -4.63 6.68
N PHE A 43 3.32 -3.79 5.71
CA PHE A 43 1.94 -3.38 5.47
C PHE A 43 1.05 -4.55 5.02
N GLN A 44 1.56 -5.46 4.18
CA GLN A 44 0.84 -6.66 3.75
C GLN A 44 0.57 -7.60 4.93
N ILE A 45 1.56 -7.84 5.79
CA ILE A 45 1.42 -8.69 6.97
C ILE A 45 0.44 -8.08 7.97
N ALA A 46 0.44 -6.75 8.09
CA ALA A 46 -0.52 -6.03 8.92
C ALA A 46 -1.95 -6.02 8.34
N GLY A 47 -2.17 -6.62 7.16
CA GLY A 47 -3.48 -6.72 6.52
C GLY A 47 -3.95 -5.44 5.84
N LEU A 48 -3.04 -4.50 5.53
CA LEU A 48 -3.40 -3.25 4.88
C LEU A 48 -3.67 -3.46 3.38
N PHE A 49 -4.80 -2.96 2.90
CA PHE A 49 -5.14 -2.96 1.48
C PHE A 49 -6.15 -1.83 1.15
N PRO A 50 -5.95 -1.05 0.08
CA PRO A 50 -4.82 -1.08 -0.84
C PRO A 50 -3.52 -0.52 -0.23
N ILE A 51 -2.37 -0.90 -0.80
CA ILE A 51 -1.07 -0.29 -0.50
C ILE A 51 -0.70 0.63 -1.67
N VAL A 52 -0.58 1.91 -1.38
CA VAL A 52 -0.22 2.97 -2.32
C VAL A 52 1.22 3.39 -2.07
N VAL A 53 2.03 3.40 -3.11
CA VAL A 53 3.43 3.82 -3.09
C VAL A 53 3.57 5.05 -3.98
N VAL A 54 3.87 6.20 -3.37
CA VAL A 54 4.14 7.43 -4.12
C VAL A 54 5.61 7.47 -4.46
N VAL A 55 5.93 7.47 -5.75
CA VAL A 55 7.30 7.43 -6.28
C VAL A 55 7.63 8.73 -7.01
N GLY A 56 8.92 9.03 -7.13
CA GLY A 56 9.41 10.21 -7.85
C GLY A 56 10.76 9.86 -8.48
N TYR A 57 11.85 10.29 -7.84
CA TYR A 57 13.18 9.83 -8.19
C TYR A 57 13.26 8.29 -8.19
N HIS A 58 13.86 7.69 -9.24
CA HIS A 58 13.95 6.24 -9.44
C HIS A 58 12.61 5.48 -9.49
N ALA A 59 11.53 6.12 -9.99
CA ALA A 59 10.22 5.47 -10.11
C ALA A 59 10.29 4.10 -10.82
N GLU A 60 10.99 4.01 -11.95
CA GLU A 60 11.06 2.76 -12.75
C GLU A 60 11.71 1.59 -11.99
N ASP A 61 12.81 1.85 -11.28
CA ASP A 61 13.52 0.81 -10.51
C ASP A 61 12.66 0.29 -9.34
N ILE A 62 11.98 1.22 -8.65
CA ILE A 62 11.06 0.90 -7.55
C ILE A 62 9.86 0.10 -8.08
N GLU A 63 9.25 0.57 -9.17
CA GLU A 63 8.10 -0.08 -9.80
C GLU A 63 8.43 -1.49 -10.25
N HIS A 64 9.57 -1.67 -10.93
CA HIS A 64 10.03 -2.98 -11.36
C HIS A 64 10.16 -3.93 -10.16
N GLN A 65 10.80 -3.48 -9.08
CA GLN A 65 10.99 -4.30 -7.87
C GLN A 65 9.66 -4.70 -7.19
N LEU A 66 8.67 -3.81 -7.20
CA LEU A 66 7.42 -3.97 -6.45
C LEU A 66 6.23 -4.43 -7.30
N SER A 67 6.39 -4.58 -8.61
CA SER A 67 5.32 -4.90 -9.58
C SER A 67 4.57 -6.21 -9.31
N ASP A 68 5.19 -7.18 -8.61
CA ASP A 68 4.58 -8.46 -8.23
C ASP A 68 3.94 -8.44 -6.82
N TYR A 69 3.99 -7.30 -6.11
CA TYR A 69 3.47 -7.18 -4.74
C TYR A 69 2.05 -6.64 -4.68
N GLY A 70 1.40 -6.37 -5.83
CA GLY A 70 0.03 -5.86 -5.85
C GLY A 70 -0.12 -4.50 -5.18
N VAL A 71 0.92 -3.65 -5.29
CA VAL A 71 0.90 -2.26 -4.84
C VAL A 71 0.44 -1.34 -5.98
N ILE A 72 -0.05 -0.16 -5.60
CA ILE A 72 -0.51 0.89 -6.52
C ILE A 72 0.53 2.00 -6.52
N PHE A 73 0.98 2.43 -7.69
CA PHE A 73 1.93 3.52 -7.84
C PHE A 73 1.25 4.83 -8.17
N ILE A 74 1.73 5.90 -7.53
CA ILE A 74 1.43 7.28 -7.90
C ILE A 74 2.75 7.97 -8.18
N ARG A 75 2.94 8.44 -9.41
CA ARG A 75 4.15 9.16 -9.80
C ARG A 75 4.01 10.65 -9.50
N ASN A 76 4.95 11.18 -8.73
CA ASN A 76 5.20 12.61 -8.65
C ASN A 76 6.22 12.98 -9.73
N GLU A 77 5.75 13.32 -10.93
CA GLU A 77 6.61 13.71 -12.05
C GLU A 77 7.39 15.01 -11.77
N ASP A 78 6.88 15.86 -10.87
CA ASP A 78 7.50 17.13 -10.47
C ASP A 78 8.21 17.02 -9.11
N TYR A 79 8.77 15.84 -8.80
CA TYR A 79 9.44 15.59 -7.51
C TYR A 79 10.63 16.53 -7.24
N GLU A 80 11.17 17.18 -8.26
CA GLU A 80 12.30 18.11 -8.13
C GLU A 80 11.88 19.50 -7.63
N ASN A 81 10.66 19.94 -7.95
CA ASN A 81 10.17 21.27 -7.62
C ASN A 81 9.10 21.26 -6.51
N THR A 82 8.66 20.08 -6.09
CA THR A 82 7.65 19.90 -5.03
C THR A 82 8.27 19.59 -3.67
N LYS A 83 7.53 19.86 -2.60
CA LYS A 83 7.93 19.52 -1.23
C LYS A 83 7.56 18.06 -0.96
N LYS A 84 8.28 17.41 -0.01
CA LYS A 84 7.94 16.05 0.46
C LYS A 84 6.47 15.89 0.86
N PHE A 85 5.86 16.94 1.42
CA PHE A 85 4.46 16.93 1.84
C PHE A 85 3.48 16.89 0.65
N ASP A 86 3.85 17.41 -0.52
CA ASP A 86 3.00 17.37 -1.71
C ASP A 86 2.81 15.93 -2.18
N SER A 87 3.87 15.11 -2.13
CA SER A 87 3.76 13.66 -2.41
C SER A 87 2.87 12.92 -1.40
N VAL A 88 2.89 13.33 -0.13
CA VAL A 88 1.93 12.81 0.87
C VAL A 88 0.52 13.19 0.48
N LYS A 89 0.26 14.46 0.15
CA LYS A 89 -1.07 14.92 -0.30
C LYS A 89 -1.55 14.17 -1.53
N MET A 90 -0.68 13.86 -2.49
CA MET A 90 -1.04 13.07 -3.69
C MET A 90 -1.58 11.68 -3.29
N GLY A 91 -0.86 10.98 -2.41
CA GLY A 91 -1.30 9.69 -1.88
C GLY A 91 -2.62 9.78 -1.11
N LEU A 92 -2.74 10.75 -0.19
CA LEU A 92 -3.96 10.95 0.59
C LEU A 92 -5.16 11.31 -0.29
N LYS A 93 -4.99 12.17 -1.32
CA LYS A 93 -6.04 12.50 -2.28
C LYS A 93 -6.55 11.26 -3.01
N TYR A 94 -5.64 10.38 -3.43
CA TYR A 94 -6.02 9.11 -4.05
C TYR A 94 -6.81 8.23 -3.08
N MET A 95 -6.39 8.12 -1.83
CA MET A 95 -6.97 7.17 -0.88
C MET A 95 -8.22 7.67 -0.15
N LYS A 96 -8.48 8.99 -0.14
CA LYS A 96 -9.54 9.64 0.65
C LYS A 96 -10.92 8.99 0.49
N ASP A 97 -11.31 8.68 -0.73
CA ASP A 97 -12.64 8.12 -1.05
C ASP A 97 -12.62 6.59 -1.18
N ARG A 98 -11.47 5.96 -0.85
CA ARG A 98 -11.23 4.51 -1.01
C ARG A 98 -10.96 3.80 0.31
N CYS A 99 -10.52 4.53 1.32
CA CYS A 99 -10.06 4.00 2.58
C CYS A 99 -10.73 4.68 3.76
N ASP A 100 -10.99 3.88 4.78
CA ASP A 100 -11.58 4.31 6.03
C ASP A 100 -10.56 4.95 6.97
N LYS A 101 -9.38 4.34 6.97
CA LYS A 101 -8.18 4.72 7.70
C LYS A 101 -6.99 4.55 6.77
N ILE A 102 -5.95 5.36 6.94
CA ILE A 102 -4.71 5.30 6.18
C ILE A 102 -3.54 5.22 7.16
N VAL A 103 -2.74 4.17 7.05
CA VAL A 103 -1.45 4.08 7.73
C VAL A 103 -0.39 4.68 6.82
N TYR A 104 0.19 5.80 7.21
CA TYR A 104 1.19 6.54 6.44
C TYR A 104 2.60 6.37 7.03
N THR A 105 3.56 6.02 6.19
CA THR A 105 5.00 6.10 6.50
C THR A 105 5.81 6.75 5.38
N PRO A 106 6.78 7.64 5.70
CA PRO A 106 7.88 7.91 4.78
C PRO A 106 8.76 6.66 4.60
N VAL A 107 9.43 6.53 3.44
CA VAL A 107 10.30 5.38 3.11
C VAL A 107 11.66 5.41 3.81
N ASN A 108 11.65 5.54 5.13
CA ASN A 108 12.86 5.56 5.93
C ASN A 108 12.68 4.94 7.31
N VAL A 109 11.57 4.26 7.60
CA VAL A 109 11.31 3.64 8.92
C VAL A 109 11.01 2.15 8.74
N PRO A 110 12.02 1.35 8.35
CA PRO A 110 11.77 0.01 7.82
C PRO A 110 11.63 -1.08 8.89
N MET A 111 11.79 -0.76 10.18
CA MET A 111 11.83 -1.75 11.27
C MET A 111 10.57 -1.78 12.13
N VAL A 112 9.49 -1.14 11.69
CA VAL A 112 8.19 -1.22 12.38
C VAL A 112 7.61 -2.62 12.25
N THR A 113 7.13 -3.19 13.34
CA THR A 113 6.52 -4.51 13.33
C THR A 113 5.06 -4.48 12.82
N PRO A 114 4.58 -5.56 12.16
CA PRO A 114 3.17 -5.67 11.77
C PRO A 114 2.20 -5.59 12.95
N ASP A 115 2.58 -6.13 14.12
CA ASP A 115 1.78 -6.10 15.35
C ASP A 115 1.51 -4.66 15.82
N THR A 116 2.52 -3.78 15.78
CA THR A 116 2.34 -2.35 16.05
C THR A 116 1.26 -1.74 15.15
N ILE A 117 1.31 -2.02 13.84
CA ILE A 117 0.32 -1.50 12.88
C ILE A 117 -1.07 -2.07 13.18
N GLN A 118 -1.18 -3.37 13.44
CA GLN A 118 -2.46 -4.03 13.75
C GLN A 118 -3.09 -3.42 15.01
N LYS A 119 -2.30 -3.17 16.07
CA LYS A 119 -2.72 -2.47 17.29
C LYS A 119 -3.23 -1.06 16.97
N MET A 120 -2.54 -0.30 16.12
CA MET A 120 -3.01 1.03 15.69
C MET A 120 -4.37 0.93 14.99
N VAL A 121 -4.57 -0.03 14.08
CA VAL A 121 -5.81 -0.17 13.29
C VAL A 121 -7.03 -0.47 14.16
N GLN A 122 -6.84 -1.24 15.24
CA GLN A 122 -7.89 -1.61 16.19
C GLN A 122 -8.42 -0.42 17.00
N LEU A 123 -7.62 0.63 17.19
CA LEU A 123 -8.03 1.81 17.94
C LEU A 123 -8.98 2.68 17.09
N ASP A 124 -10.13 3.03 17.65
CA ASP A 124 -11.10 3.94 17.02
C ASP A 124 -10.78 5.40 17.37
N LYS A 125 -9.73 5.94 16.74
CA LYS A 125 -9.23 7.30 16.96
C LYS A 125 -8.97 7.99 15.62
N SER A 126 -9.19 9.30 15.58
CA SER A 126 -8.99 10.11 14.37
C SER A 126 -7.53 10.13 13.91
N LEU A 127 -6.59 10.12 14.86
CA LEU A 127 -5.15 10.17 14.61
C LEU A 127 -4.40 9.39 15.68
N ILE A 128 -3.53 8.49 15.24
CA ILE A 128 -2.67 7.70 16.12
C ILE A 128 -1.21 7.87 15.71
N VAL A 129 -0.38 8.15 16.70
CA VAL A 129 1.09 8.23 16.56
C VAL A 129 1.70 7.26 17.57
N PRO A 130 2.47 6.25 17.14
CA PRO A 130 3.14 5.35 18.07
C PRO A 130 4.23 6.12 18.81
N SER A 131 4.53 5.71 20.03
CA SER A 131 5.65 6.21 20.83
C SER A 131 6.42 5.08 21.48
N TYR A 132 7.73 5.24 21.56
CA TYR A 132 8.64 4.32 22.24
C TYR A 132 9.45 5.09 23.28
N HIS A 133 9.24 4.78 24.56
CA HIS A 133 9.85 5.46 25.69
C HIS A 133 9.74 7.00 25.60
N GLY A 134 8.53 7.48 25.31
CA GLY A 134 8.23 8.91 25.18
C GLY A 134 8.69 9.58 23.88
N HIS A 135 9.32 8.84 22.96
CA HIS A 135 9.73 9.35 21.65
C HIS A 135 8.67 9.02 20.61
N THR A 136 8.13 10.03 19.93
CA THR A 136 7.11 9.85 18.89
C THR A 136 7.71 9.26 17.62
N GLY A 137 7.07 8.22 17.08
CA GLY A 137 7.54 7.46 15.93
C GLY A 137 6.62 7.49 14.72
N ARG A 138 6.82 6.49 13.84
CA ARG A 138 6.08 6.19 12.61
C ARG A 138 5.71 4.70 12.58
N PRO A 139 4.73 4.28 11.76
CA PRO A 139 3.86 5.08 10.90
C PRO A 139 2.86 5.91 11.71
N VAL A 140 2.09 6.76 11.05
CA VAL A 140 0.91 7.42 11.66
C VAL A 140 -0.35 6.85 11.04
N LEU A 141 -1.40 6.68 11.84
CA LEU A 141 -2.73 6.33 11.34
C LEU A 141 -3.59 7.57 11.24
N LEU A 142 -4.21 7.77 10.08
CA LEU A 142 -5.07 8.90 9.76
C LEU A 142 -6.47 8.36 9.44
N ASP A 143 -7.48 8.78 10.19
CA ASP A 143 -8.88 8.47 9.87
C ASP A 143 -9.39 9.35 8.71
N ARG A 144 -10.34 8.86 7.90
CA ARG A 144 -10.92 9.64 6.80
C ARG A 144 -11.38 11.04 7.19
N ARG A 145 -11.87 11.21 8.43
CA ARG A 145 -12.41 12.47 8.98
C ARG A 145 -11.39 13.61 8.92
N ILE A 146 -10.10 13.31 9.04
CA ILE A 146 -9.04 14.32 9.15
C ILE A 146 -8.36 14.60 7.80
N LEU A 147 -8.59 13.75 6.80
CA LEU A 147 -7.93 13.85 5.50
C LEU A 147 -8.21 15.16 4.76
N PRO A 148 -9.44 15.72 4.74
CA PRO A 148 -9.70 16.99 4.07
C PRO A 148 -8.79 18.12 4.58
N ASP A 149 -8.60 18.22 5.89
CA ASP A 149 -7.83 19.31 6.50
C ASP A 149 -6.34 19.14 6.23
N ILE A 150 -5.82 17.90 6.30
CA ILE A 150 -4.44 17.61 5.92
C ILE A 150 -4.18 17.91 4.44
N ILE A 151 -5.10 17.51 3.56
CA ILE A 151 -4.97 17.68 2.11
C ILE A 151 -4.95 19.18 1.74
N ASN A 152 -5.76 19.99 2.41
CA ASN A 152 -5.91 21.42 2.14
C ASN A 152 -4.93 22.31 2.92
N TYR A 153 -4.10 21.73 3.79
CA TYR A 153 -3.16 22.50 4.61
C TYR A 153 -2.00 23.08 3.77
N GLU A 154 -1.85 24.40 3.77
CA GLU A 154 -0.77 25.12 3.05
C GLU A 154 0.26 25.77 3.98
N GLY A 155 0.18 25.53 5.28
CA GLY A 155 1.10 26.12 6.26
C GLY A 155 2.49 25.47 6.31
N PRO A 156 3.39 25.97 7.19
CA PRO A 156 4.73 25.42 7.36
C PRO A 156 4.72 24.05 8.05
N GLY A 157 5.85 23.35 8.06
CA GLY A 157 6.02 22.12 8.84
C GLY A 157 5.45 20.83 8.21
N GLY A 158 4.93 20.90 6.98
CA GLY A 158 4.44 19.74 6.23
C GLY A 158 3.33 18.99 6.98
N LEU A 159 3.33 17.65 6.92
CA LEU A 159 2.33 16.84 7.61
C LEU A 159 2.31 17.08 9.13
N LYS A 160 3.48 17.29 9.76
CA LYS A 160 3.53 17.59 11.20
C LYS A 160 2.76 18.89 11.50
N GLY A 161 3.04 19.94 10.73
CA GLY A 161 2.32 21.21 10.85
C GLY A 161 0.82 21.08 10.56
N ALA A 162 0.44 20.28 9.56
CA ALA A 162 -0.97 20.01 9.25
C ALA A 162 -1.68 19.36 10.44
N ILE A 163 -1.04 18.37 11.06
CA ILE A 163 -1.59 17.67 12.21
C ILE A 163 -1.62 18.57 13.46
N ASP A 164 -0.59 19.36 13.70
CA ASP A 164 -0.53 20.26 14.87
C ASP A 164 -1.60 21.37 14.82
N ASN A 165 -2.10 21.70 13.63
CA ASN A 165 -3.21 22.64 13.43
C ASN A 165 -4.60 21.98 13.43
N PHE A 166 -4.68 20.66 13.53
CA PHE A 166 -5.96 19.94 13.55
C PHE A 166 -6.53 19.92 14.97
N SER A 167 -7.84 20.14 15.10
CA SER A 167 -8.51 20.32 16.40
C SER A 167 -8.79 19.01 17.15
N ASP A 168 -8.80 17.85 16.49
CA ASP A 168 -8.98 16.59 17.21
C ASP A 168 -7.73 16.20 18.01
N VAL A 169 -8.00 15.43 19.06
CA VAL A 169 -6.97 14.90 19.96
C VAL A 169 -6.10 13.87 19.24
N ARG A 170 -4.84 14.23 19.01
CA ARG A 170 -3.76 13.28 18.69
C ARG A 170 -3.66 12.23 19.80
N THR A 171 -3.81 10.95 19.45
CA THR A 171 -3.60 9.85 20.38
C THR A 171 -2.17 9.33 20.24
N PHE A 172 -1.41 9.35 21.33
CA PHE A 172 -0.13 8.66 21.41
C PHE A 172 -0.36 7.22 21.87
N MET A 173 0.21 6.26 21.15
CA MET A 173 0.11 4.84 21.47
C MET A 173 1.50 4.33 21.85
N GLU A 174 1.72 4.13 23.16
CA GLU A 174 2.99 3.57 23.63
C GLU A 174 3.13 2.11 23.16
N VAL A 175 4.30 1.78 22.64
CA VAL A 175 4.66 0.45 22.14
C VAL A 175 6.05 0.06 22.62
N GLU A 176 6.30 -1.24 22.69
CA GLU A 176 7.64 -1.82 22.94
C GLU A 176 8.47 -1.99 21.64
N ASP A 177 7.92 -1.54 20.52
CA ASP A 177 8.54 -1.64 19.20
C ASP A 177 9.45 -0.42 18.96
N GLU A 178 10.75 -0.57 19.25
CA GLU A 178 11.74 0.50 18.99
C GLU A 178 11.89 0.83 17.49
N GLY A 179 11.40 -0.04 16.60
CA GLY A 179 11.40 0.17 15.16
C GLY A 179 10.63 1.40 14.72
N VAL A 180 9.69 1.89 15.55
CA VAL A 180 8.89 3.09 15.26
C VAL A 180 9.70 4.38 15.25
N ILE A 181 10.86 4.42 15.91
CA ILE A 181 11.71 5.62 16.01
C ILE A 181 12.99 5.53 15.17
N HIS A 182 13.38 4.34 14.72
CA HIS A 182 14.64 4.16 14.01
C HIS A 182 14.50 4.38 12.50
N THR A 183 15.27 5.36 11.99
CA THR A 183 15.26 5.72 10.57
C THR A 183 16.51 5.22 9.85
N THR A 184 16.50 5.30 8.51
CA THR A 184 17.67 5.01 7.67
C THR A 184 18.86 5.96 7.90
N ASP A 185 18.72 6.97 8.76
CA ASP A 185 19.84 7.82 9.19
C ASP A 185 20.84 7.04 10.07
N ASP A 186 20.39 5.99 10.77
CA ASP A 186 21.25 5.09 11.56
C ASP A 186 21.18 3.64 11.05
N ILE A 187 21.77 3.40 9.87
CA ILE A 187 21.86 2.06 9.29
C ILE A 187 22.52 1.05 10.24
N LYS A 188 23.50 1.46 11.06
CA LYS A 188 24.18 0.53 11.96
C LYS A 188 23.21 -0.01 13.00
N ARG A 189 22.38 0.85 13.58
CA ARG A 189 21.32 0.41 14.48
C ARG A 189 20.34 -0.50 13.74
N LEU A 190 19.86 -0.11 12.55
CA LEU A 190 18.93 -0.95 11.79
C LEU A 190 19.48 -2.35 11.50
N GLU A 191 20.77 -2.48 11.14
CA GLU A 191 21.44 -3.78 10.94
C GLU A 191 21.46 -4.64 12.20
N GLN A 192 21.63 -4.03 13.38
CA GLN A 192 21.56 -4.74 14.67
C GLN A 192 20.15 -5.21 15.00
N LEU A 193 19.11 -4.52 14.51
CA LEU A 193 17.72 -4.91 14.72
C LEU A 193 17.29 -6.07 13.82
N VAL A 194 17.95 -6.26 12.66
CA VAL A 194 17.54 -7.28 11.67
C VAL A 194 17.31 -8.67 12.27
N PRO A 195 18.19 -9.24 13.11
CA PRO A 195 17.99 -10.58 13.63
C PRO A 195 16.72 -10.70 14.49
N GLU A 196 16.50 -9.72 15.37
CA GLU A 196 15.35 -9.73 16.27
C GLU A 196 14.05 -9.39 15.53
N TYR A 197 14.10 -8.37 14.68
CA TYR A 197 13.01 -8.02 13.77
C TYR A 197 12.60 -9.22 12.93
N ASN A 198 13.54 -9.92 12.30
CA ASN A 198 13.23 -11.08 11.46
C ASN A 198 12.59 -12.25 12.22
N LYS A 199 12.86 -12.41 13.52
CA LYS A 199 12.14 -13.38 14.37
C LYS A 199 10.71 -12.93 14.61
N GLN A 200 10.51 -11.66 14.95
CA GLN A 200 9.20 -11.09 15.26
C GLN A 200 8.29 -10.98 14.04
N ILE A 201 8.88 -10.80 12.85
CA ILE A 201 8.15 -10.80 11.58
C ILE A 201 8.15 -12.16 10.90
N ALA A 202 8.49 -13.24 11.59
CA ALA A 202 8.24 -14.57 11.06
C ALA A 202 6.72 -14.74 10.92
N HIS A 203 6.24 -14.84 9.67
CA HIS A 203 4.84 -14.91 9.35
C HIS A 203 4.64 -15.85 8.17
N PRO A 204 3.45 -16.46 8.04
CA PRO A 204 3.13 -17.23 6.86
C PRO A 204 2.96 -16.27 5.67
N PHE A 205 3.84 -16.40 4.68
CA PHE A 205 3.73 -15.66 3.42
C PHE A 205 3.00 -16.49 2.37
N LEU A 206 1.79 -16.08 2.01
CA LEU A 206 0.97 -16.77 1.02
C LEU A 206 0.82 -15.97 -0.27
N ARG A 207 1.03 -16.67 -1.39
CA ARG A 207 0.59 -16.25 -2.72
C ARG A 207 -0.55 -17.15 -3.13
N ILE A 208 -1.74 -16.58 -3.25
CA ILE A 208 -2.92 -17.30 -3.73
C ILE A 208 -3.05 -16.98 -5.21
N ASN A 209 -3.02 -18.03 -6.04
CA ASN A 209 -3.17 -17.94 -7.47
C ASN A 209 -4.23 -18.96 -7.89
N LEU A 210 -5.02 -18.65 -8.92
CA LEU A 210 -5.88 -19.61 -9.59
C LEU A 210 -5.21 -20.13 -10.85
N GLU A 211 -5.27 -21.44 -11.02
CA GLU A 211 -4.65 -22.17 -12.10
C GLU A 211 -5.59 -23.26 -12.61
N ARG A 212 -5.50 -23.53 -13.91
CA ARG A 212 -6.04 -24.74 -14.54
C ARG A 212 -4.91 -25.46 -15.27
N GLU A 213 -4.77 -25.27 -16.59
CA GLU A 213 -3.59 -25.75 -17.34
C GLU A 213 -2.38 -24.82 -17.17
N SER A 214 -2.65 -23.55 -16.88
CA SER A 214 -1.65 -22.58 -16.47
C SER A 214 -2.26 -21.52 -15.55
N MET A 215 -1.42 -20.83 -14.77
CA MET A 215 -1.87 -19.74 -13.89
C MET A 215 -2.61 -18.64 -14.68
N PHE A 216 -3.87 -18.36 -14.32
CA PHE A 216 -4.72 -17.40 -15.04
C PHE A 216 -5.23 -16.24 -14.17
N PHE A 217 -5.07 -16.33 -12.84
CA PHE A 217 -5.42 -15.24 -11.95
C PHE A 217 -4.48 -15.20 -10.75
N ASP A 218 -3.86 -14.05 -10.52
CA ASP A 218 -2.89 -13.79 -9.45
C ASP A 218 -3.17 -12.44 -8.79
N ALA A 219 -2.33 -12.05 -7.82
CA ALA A 219 -2.45 -10.77 -7.13
C ALA A 219 -2.44 -9.56 -8.09
N ARG A 220 -1.71 -9.65 -9.21
CA ARG A 220 -1.64 -8.60 -10.23
C ARG A 220 -2.94 -8.53 -11.03
N SER A 221 -3.49 -9.67 -11.44
CA SER A 221 -4.76 -9.77 -12.16
C SER A 221 -5.93 -9.27 -11.30
N ARG A 222 -5.93 -9.61 -10.00
CA ARG A 222 -6.87 -9.04 -9.03
C ARG A 222 -6.77 -7.52 -8.98
N LEU A 223 -5.56 -6.98 -8.83
CA LEU A 223 -5.37 -5.53 -8.78
C LEU A 223 -5.83 -4.85 -10.07
N LEU A 224 -5.63 -5.48 -11.23
CA LEU A 224 -6.10 -4.98 -12.52
C LEU A 224 -7.63 -4.83 -12.52
N LEU A 225 -8.37 -5.86 -12.10
CA LEU A 225 -9.83 -5.78 -12.03
C LEU A 225 -10.30 -4.70 -11.05
N VAL A 226 -9.67 -4.61 -9.87
CA VAL A 226 -9.97 -3.55 -8.89
C VAL A 226 -9.74 -2.16 -9.49
N GLN A 227 -8.63 -1.95 -10.19
CA GLN A 227 -8.35 -0.66 -10.81
C GLN A 227 -9.29 -0.34 -11.99
N ILE A 228 -9.70 -1.33 -12.78
CA ILE A 228 -10.69 -1.13 -13.85
C ILE A 228 -12.05 -0.76 -13.26
N GLN A 229 -12.49 -1.45 -12.20
CA GLN A 229 -13.73 -1.14 -11.50
C GLN A 229 -13.73 0.30 -10.96
N GLU A 230 -12.59 0.80 -10.48
CA GLU A 230 -12.48 2.16 -9.94
C GLU A 230 -12.31 3.26 -11.00
N THR A 231 -11.61 2.98 -12.09
CA THR A 231 -11.20 4.01 -13.08
C THR A 231 -12.06 4.00 -14.33
N HIS A 232 -12.78 2.91 -14.56
CA HIS A 232 -13.47 2.59 -15.81
C HIS A 232 -12.55 2.68 -17.04
N SER A 233 -11.24 2.44 -16.86
CA SER A 233 -10.21 2.60 -17.89
C SER A 233 -9.05 1.63 -17.68
N VAL A 234 -8.85 0.71 -18.64
CA VAL A 234 -7.69 -0.19 -18.62
C VAL A 234 -6.37 0.60 -18.71
N ARG A 235 -6.34 1.70 -19.46
CA ARG A 235 -5.12 2.51 -19.62
C ARG A 235 -4.73 3.18 -18.30
N GLU A 236 -5.69 3.75 -17.58
CA GLU A 236 -5.44 4.35 -16.27
C GLU A 236 -5.01 3.28 -15.25
N ALA A 237 -5.67 2.12 -15.25
CA ALA A 237 -5.28 0.98 -14.42
C ALA A 237 -3.83 0.53 -14.67
N CYS A 238 -3.44 0.41 -15.95
CA CYS A 238 -2.07 0.07 -16.36
C CYS A 238 -1.04 1.04 -15.78
N SER A 239 -1.29 2.35 -15.91
CA SER A 239 -0.39 3.40 -15.43
C SER A 239 -0.13 3.29 -13.93
N ARG A 240 -1.15 2.93 -13.15
CA ARG A 240 -1.06 2.81 -11.69
C ARG A 240 -0.40 1.52 -11.22
N MET A 241 -0.30 0.52 -12.10
CA MET A 241 0.25 -0.79 -11.77
C MET A 241 1.65 -1.01 -12.34
N ALA A 242 2.19 -0.04 -13.08
CA ALA A 242 3.41 -0.20 -13.89
C ALA A 242 3.32 -1.41 -14.84
N VAL A 243 2.14 -1.65 -15.42
CA VAL A 243 1.88 -2.73 -16.38
C VAL A 243 1.65 -2.13 -17.75
N SER A 244 2.21 -2.74 -18.81
CA SER A 244 1.96 -2.27 -20.16
C SER A 244 0.52 -2.55 -20.61
N TYR A 245 -0.04 -1.67 -21.44
CA TYR A 245 -1.40 -1.83 -21.96
C TYR A 245 -1.61 -3.18 -22.68
N SER A 246 -0.63 -3.63 -23.46
CA SER A 246 -0.68 -4.93 -24.12
C SER A 246 -0.68 -6.09 -23.13
N LYS A 247 0.16 -6.03 -22.09
CA LYS A 247 0.22 -7.05 -21.05
C LYS A 247 -1.08 -7.14 -20.25
N ALA A 248 -1.71 -6.01 -19.95
CA ALA A 248 -3.01 -6.00 -19.28
C ALA A 248 -4.09 -6.69 -20.12
N TRP A 249 -4.13 -6.46 -21.44
CA TRP A 249 -5.04 -7.20 -22.32
C TRP A 249 -4.70 -8.68 -22.42
N THR A 250 -3.42 -9.06 -22.43
CA THR A 250 -3.04 -10.48 -22.34
C THR A 250 -3.56 -11.13 -21.07
N MET A 251 -3.51 -10.42 -19.93
CA MET A 251 -4.04 -10.91 -18.66
C MET A 251 -5.57 -11.04 -18.69
N LEU A 252 -6.27 -10.03 -19.19
CA LEU A 252 -7.74 -10.03 -19.30
C LEU A 252 -8.22 -11.15 -20.24
N ASN A 253 -7.66 -11.26 -21.44
CA ASN A 253 -8.05 -12.29 -22.40
C ASN A 253 -7.80 -13.69 -21.84
N LYS A 254 -6.64 -13.92 -21.20
CA LYS A 254 -6.34 -15.21 -20.56
C LYS A 254 -7.37 -15.55 -19.47
N LEU A 255 -7.74 -14.56 -18.66
CA LEU A 255 -8.76 -14.74 -17.63
C LEU A 255 -10.13 -15.10 -18.24
N GLU A 256 -10.55 -14.39 -19.28
CA GLU A 256 -11.82 -14.64 -19.97
C GLU A 256 -11.86 -16.01 -20.66
N ASP A 257 -10.76 -16.40 -21.32
CA ASP A 257 -10.60 -17.71 -21.96
C ASP A 257 -10.74 -18.85 -20.94
N GLU A 258 -10.10 -18.71 -19.77
CA GLU A 258 -10.15 -19.72 -18.72
C GLU A 258 -11.51 -19.76 -18.00
N LEU A 259 -12.17 -18.60 -17.85
CA LEU A 259 -13.50 -18.53 -17.24
C LEU A 259 -14.64 -18.91 -18.19
N GLY A 260 -14.44 -18.81 -19.50
CA GLY A 260 -15.47 -19.04 -20.53
C GLY A 260 -16.54 -17.94 -20.60
N TYR A 261 -16.26 -16.76 -20.08
CA TYR A 261 -17.14 -15.58 -20.17
C TYR A 261 -16.35 -14.29 -20.09
N ALA A 262 -16.91 -13.21 -20.66
CA ALA A 262 -16.33 -11.87 -20.58
C ALA A 262 -16.35 -11.34 -19.14
N VAL A 263 -15.19 -10.88 -18.67
CA VAL A 263 -14.95 -10.24 -17.38
C VAL A 263 -15.00 -8.73 -17.52
N VAL A 264 -14.68 -8.20 -18.70
CA VAL A 264 -14.78 -6.78 -19.00
C VAL A 264 -15.65 -6.51 -20.23
N GLU A 265 -16.30 -5.35 -20.24
CA GLU A 265 -17.00 -4.83 -21.41
C GLU A 265 -16.48 -3.45 -21.82
N ARG A 266 -16.34 -3.23 -23.13
CA ARG A 266 -15.85 -1.96 -23.68
C ARG A 266 -16.99 -1.16 -24.27
N ILE A 267 -17.18 0.06 -23.77
CA ILE A 267 -18.08 1.04 -24.36
C ILE A 267 -17.25 1.93 -25.28
N HIS A 268 -17.52 1.87 -26.58
CA HIS A 268 -16.84 2.69 -27.57
C HIS A 268 -17.31 4.15 -27.43
N GLY A 269 -16.39 5.03 -27.03
CA GLY A 269 -16.57 6.49 -26.97
C GLY A 269 -15.42 7.18 -27.70
N GLY A 270 -15.71 8.31 -28.35
CA GLY A 270 -14.86 9.02 -29.33
C GLY A 270 -13.49 9.52 -28.82
N HIS A 271 -13.10 10.76 -29.17
CA HIS A 271 -11.72 11.28 -29.11
C HIS A 271 -10.92 11.13 -27.78
N ARG A 272 -11.56 10.73 -26.66
CA ARG A 272 -10.91 10.49 -25.35
C ARG A 272 -10.68 9.02 -24.99
N GLY A 273 -11.05 8.07 -25.88
CA GLY A 273 -10.91 6.63 -25.65
C GLY A 273 -12.17 5.98 -25.08
N GLY A 274 -12.33 4.68 -25.33
CA GLY A 274 -13.48 3.90 -24.84
C GLY A 274 -13.35 3.59 -23.35
N ASN A 275 -14.49 3.63 -22.64
CA ASN A 275 -14.55 3.22 -21.24
C ASN A 275 -14.58 1.68 -21.17
N THR A 276 -14.00 1.13 -20.10
CA THR A 276 -14.03 -0.32 -19.82
C THR A 276 -14.58 -0.55 -18.43
N TYR A 277 -15.61 -1.38 -18.34
CA TYR A 277 -16.26 -1.74 -17.07
C TYR A 277 -16.07 -3.23 -16.82
N LEU A 278 -16.11 -3.64 -15.55
CA LEU A 278 -16.29 -5.06 -15.25
C LEU A 278 -17.72 -5.46 -15.66
N THR A 279 -17.88 -6.64 -16.26
CA THR A 279 -19.20 -7.22 -16.42
C THR A 279 -19.74 -7.65 -15.07
N LYS A 280 -21.05 -7.86 -14.93
CA LYS A 280 -21.65 -8.42 -13.70
C LYS A 280 -20.94 -9.71 -13.25
N LYS A 281 -20.62 -10.61 -14.19
CA LYS A 281 -19.89 -11.85 -13.88
C LYS A 281 -18.44 -11.57 -13.45
N GLY A 282 -17.79 -10.56 -14.02
CA GLY A 282 -16.46 -10.11 -13.62
C GLY A 282 -16.42 -9.55 -12.20
N GLU A 283 -17.44 -8.75 -11.83
CA GLU A 283 -17.62 -8.25 -10.46
C GLU A 283 -17.85 -9.40 -9.48
N GLU A 284 -18.79 -10.30 -9.76
CA GLU A 284 -19.08 -11.47 -8.94
C GLU A 284 -17.84 -12.37 -8.75
N PHE A 285 -17.04 -12.56 -9.81
CA PHE A 285 -15.80 -13.31 -9.75
C PHE A 285 -14.77 -12.63 -8.83
N LEU A 286 -14.58 -11.32 -8.98
CA LEU A 286 -13.64 -10.54 -8.16
C LEU A 286 -14.05 -10.56 -6.68
N GLU A 287 -15.34 -10.39 -6.38
CA GLU A 287 -15.88 -10.45 -5.02
C GLU A 287 -15.63 -11.82 -4.37
N ARG A 288 -15.95 -12.90 -5.08
CA ARG A 288 -15.69 -14.27 -4.60
C ARG A 288 -14.21 -14.56 -4.38
N TYR A 289 -13.34 -14.05 -5.26
CA TYR A 289 -11.89 -14.19 -5.08
C TYR A 289 -11.42 -13.45 -3.82
N ILE A 290 -11.87 -12.21 -3.61
CA ILE A 290 -11.51 -11.42 -2.43
C ILE A 290 -11.98 -12.12 -1.15
N GLU A 291 -13.20 -12.65 -1.13
CA GLU A 291 -13.72 -13.43 -0.01
C GLU A 291 -12.88 -14.69 0.25
N PHE A 292 -12.57 -15.45 -0.80
CA PHE A 292 -11.70 -16.63 -0.71
C PHE A 292 -10.31 -16.29 -0.15
N GLU A 293 -9.67 -15.25 -0.69
CA GLU A 293 -8.36 -14.78 -0.21
C GLU A 293 -8.40 -14.39 1.27
N ASN A 294 -9.41 -13.65 1.70
CA ASN A 294 -9.58 -13.27 3.10
C ASN A 294 -9.77 -14.49 4.02
N ASN A 295 -10.57 -15.46 3.59
CA ASN A 295 -10.80 -16.70 4.35
C ASN A 295 -9.52 -17.51 4.51
N VAL A 296 -8.74 -17.68 3.44
CA VAL A 296 -7.47 -18.40 3.46
C VAL A 296 -6.44 -17.68 4.32
N ARG A 297 -6.35 -16.35 4.24
CA ARG A 297 -5.43 -15.56 5.07
C ARG A 297 -5.76 -15.70 6.56
N ARG A 298 -7.03 -15.55 6.93
CA ARG A 298 -7.48 -15.73 8.32
C ARG A 298 -7.16 -17.12 8.86
N TYR A 299 -7.52 -18.17 8.12
CA TYR A 299 -7.20 -19.55 8.50
C TYR A 299 -5.70 -19.73 8.72
N THR A 300 -4.90 -19.19 7.81
CA THR A 300 -3.44 -19.34 7.84
C THR A 300 -2.81 -18.64 9.04
N GLU A 301 -3.28 -17.44 9.38
CA GLU A 301 -2.83 -16.73 10.57
C GLU A 301 -3.20 -17.49 11.86
N GLU A 302 -4.42 -18.02 11.94
CA GLU A 302 -4.87 -18.84 13.07
C GLU A 302 -4.04 -20.12 13.20
N GLU A 303 -3.80 -20.81 12.09
CA GLU A 303 -3.06 -22.06 12.06
C GLU A 303 -1.57 -21.87 12.36
N TYR A 304 -0.98 -20.78 11.87
CA TYR A 304 0.41 -20.44 12.17
C TYR A 304 0.59 -20.19 13.67
N LYS A 305 -0.28 -19.37 14.29
CA LYS A 305 -0.27 -19.12 15.75
C LYS A 305 -0.48 -20.37 16.59
N ARG A 306 -1.18 -21.37 16.04
CA ARG A 306 -1.43 -22.63 16.72
C ARG A 306 -0.20 -23.55 16.75
N LEU A 307 0.64 -23.47 15.71
CA LEU A 307 1.75 -24.41 15.49
C LEU A 307 3.14 -23.86 15.85
N PHE A 308 3.32 -22.55 15.82
CA PHE A 308 4.58 -21.85 16.03
C PHE A 308 4.42 -20.78 17.12
#